data_AF-T1K6E2-F1
#
_entry.id   AF-T1K6E2-F1
#
_cell.length_a   1.000
_cell.length_b   1.000
_cell.length_c   1.000
_cell.angle_alpha   90.00
_cell.angle_beta   90.00
_cell.angle_gamma   90.00
#
_symmetry.space_group_name_H-M   'P 1'
#
loop_
_entity.id
_entity.type
_entity.pdbx_description
1 polymer ?
#
loop_
_entity_poly.entity_id
_entity_poly.type
_entity_poly.pdbx_seq_one_letter_code
_entity_poly.pdbx_strand_id
1 'polypeptide(L)'
;MRYKFAGRDFVQVIQARFNALPTRSRVWRGRGADEKSLRCRAGCNARETLNHVSQSCFRTHRVRTARHDKILDFICERLDVVGVKYVREKPISFPGKKLIPDLI
;
A
#
# COMPACT_ATOMS: atom_id res chain seq x y z
N MET A 1 12.34 18.53 -8.68
CA MET A 1 12.46 18.35 -7.21
C MET A 1 13.37 17.15 -6.93
N ARG A 2 14.62 17.36 -6.49
CA ARG A 2 15.53 16.27 -6.10
C ARG A 2 15.18 15.87 -4.66
N TYR A 3 14.50 14.74 -4.47
CA TYR A 3 14.33 14.14 -3.15
C TYR A 3 15.73 13.76 -2.62
N LYS A 4 16.25 14.51 -1.63
CA LYS A 4 17.48 14.15 -0.92
C LYS A 4 17.11 13.06 0.10
N PHE A 5 17.22 11.80 -0.31
CA PHE A 5 17.12 10.68 0.62
C PHE A 5 18.39 10.59 1.47
N ALA A 6 18.25 10.39 2.78
CA ALA A 6 19.39 9.97 3.57
C ALA A 6 19.82 8.56 3.13
N GLY A 7 21.09 8.18 3.33
CA GLY A 7 21.57 6.84 2.95
C GLY A 7 20.75 5.71 3.59
N ARG A 8 20.25 5.93 4.81
CA ARG A 8 19.33 5.01 5.49
C ARG A 8 18.02 4.82 4.73
N ASP A 9 17.43 5.90 4.23
CA ASP A 9 16.17 5.85 3.49
C ASP A 9 16.36 5.12 2.17
N PHE A 10 17.48 5.36 1.49
CA PHE A 10 17.83 4.63 0.26
C PHE A 10 17.86 3.12 0.50
N VAL A 11 18.54 2.66 1.56
CA VAL A 11 18.58 1.23 1.93
C VAL A 11 17.18 0.69 2.20
N GLN A 12 16.33 1.43 2.92
CA GLN A 12 14.95 1.00 3.20
C GLN A 12 14.10 0.91 1.93
N VAL A 13 14.25 1.84 0.99
CA VAL A 13 13.55 1.80 -0.30
C VAL A 13 13.97 0.56 -1.08
N ILE A 14 15.27 0.26 -1.14
CA ILE A 14 15.78 -0.96 -1.79
C ILE A 14 15.20 -2.21 -1.11
N GLN A 15 15.21 -2.25 0.23
CA GLN A 15 14.61 -3.37 0.97
C GLN A 15 13.11 -3.52 0.70
N ALA A 16 12.36 -2.43 0.60
CA ALA A 16 10.95 -2.47 0.24
C ALA A 16 10.75 -3.03 -1.18
N ARG A 17 11.55 -2.57 -2.14
CA ARG A 17 11.47 -2.97 -3.55
C ARG A 17 11.77 -4.45 -3.77
N PHE A 18 12.76 -5.01 -3.08
CA PHE A 18 13.15 -6.42 -3.20
C PHE A 18 12.41 -7.33 -2.20
N ASN A 19 11.33 -6.84 -1.59
CA ASN A 19 10.59 -7.53 -0.55
C ASN A 19 11.44 -7.96 0.67
N ALA A 20 12.60 -7.34 0.88
CA ALA A 20 13.61 -7.69 1.87
C ALA A 20 13.41 -7.04 3.25
N LEU A 21 12.35 -6.25 3.43
CA LEU A 21 12.03 -5.67 4.73
C LEU A 21 11.90 -6.75 5.82
N PRO A 22 12.39 -6.48 7.04
CA PRO A 22 12.49 -7.45 8.13
C PRO A 22 11.13 -7.72 8.78
N THR A 23 10.21 -8.32 8.03
CA THR A 23 8.93 -8.85 8.51
C THR A 23 9.16 -10.14 9.32
N ARG A 24 8.27 -10.47 10.27
CA ARG A 24 8.42 -11.67 11.10
C ARG A 24 8.50 -12.93 10.25
N SER A 25 7.69 -13.03 9.18
CA SER A 25 7.79 -14.18 8.26
C SER A 25 9.14 -14.31 7.57
N ARG A 26 9.87 -13.20 7.35
CA ARG A 26 11.22 -13.23 6.79
C ARG A 26 12.27 -13.55 7.85
N VAL A 27 12.23 -12.86 8.99
CA VAL A 27 13.20 -13.01 10.08
C VAL A 27 13.18 -14.44 10.65
N TRP A 28 12.00 -15.03 10.77
CA TRP A 28 11.81 -16.37 11.32
C TRP A 28 11.92 -17.50 10.30
N ARG A 29 12.17 -17.20 9.03
CA ARG A 29 12.34 -18.23 7.99
C ARG A 29 13.48 -19.16 8.38
N GLY A 30 13.21 -20.47 8.43
CA GLY A 30 14.20 -21.49 8.78
C GLY A 30 14.57 -21.57 10.27
N ARG A 31 13.88 -20.83 11.15
CA ARG A 31 14.20 -20.76 12.60
C ARG A 31 13.19 -21.46 13.50
N GLY A 32 12.32 -22.31 12.95
CA GLY A 32 11.35 -23.08 13.73
C GLY A 32 10.32 -22.24 14.50
N ALA A 33 9.89 -21.10 13.95
CA ALA A 33 8.93 -20.23 14.62
C ALA A 33 7.53 -20.86 14.71
N ASP A 34 6.90 -20.67 15.87
CA ASP A 34 5.50 -20.96 16.10
C ASP A 34 4.59 -19.92 15.42
N GLU A 35 3.31 -20.25 15.27
CA GLU A 35 2.35 -19.38 14.57
C GLU A 35 2.17 -18.02 15.26
N LYS A 36 2.29 -17.95 16.60
CA LYS A 36 2.17 -16.70 17.36
C LYS A 36 3.33 -15.75 17.04
N SER A 37 4.54 -16.28 16.89
CA SER A 37 5.73 -15.52 16.49
C SER A 37 5.64 -14.94 15.07
N LEU A 38 4.76 -15.50 14.23
CA LEU A 38 4.52 -15.04 12.86
C LEU A 38 3.40 -14.01 12.74
N ARG A 39 2.62 -13.76 13.80
CA ARG A 39 1.52 -12.77 13.77
C ARG A 39 2.03 -11.33 13.59
N CYS A 40 1.19 -10.50 12.96
CA CYS A 40 1.46 -9.08 12.75
C CYS A 40 1.77 -8.34 14.05
N ARG A 41 2.87 -7.57 14.06
CA ARG A 41 3.25 -6.70 15.19
C ARG A 41 2.22 -5.62 15.49
N ALA A 42 1.42 -5.24 14.50
CA ALA A 42 0.35 -4.27 14.72
C ALA A 42 -0.85 -4.87 15.48
N GLY A 43 -0.87 -6.19 15.75
CA GLY A 43 -2.02 -6.85 16.38
C GLY A 43 -3.11 -7.26 15.37
N CYS A 44 -2.82 -7.23 14.07
CA CYS A 44 -3.71 -7.87 13.10
C CYS A 44 -3.71 -9.38 13.36
N ASN A 45 -4.87 -10.02 13.34
CA ASN A 45 -5.02 -11.48 13.35
C ASN A 45 -4.61 -12.11 12.01
N ALA A 46 -3.48 -11.66 11.46
CA ALA A 46 -2.92 -12.11 10.20
C ALA A 46 -1.41 -12.33 10.38
N ARG A 47 -0.85 -13.24 9.57
CA ARG A 47 0.59 -13.46 9.48
C ARG A 47 1.31 -12.21 8.94
N GLU A 48 2.38 -11.80 9.61
CA GLU A 48 3.18 -10.65 9.19
C GLU A 48 4.02 -11.00 7.96
N THR A 49 3.49 -10.68 6.80
CA THR A 49 4.22 -10.66 5.52
C THR A 49 4.35 -9.22 5.04
N LEU A 50 5.25 -8.97 4.10
CA LEU A 50 5.35 -7.63 3.50
C LEU A 50 4.09 -7.28 2.71
N ASN A 51 3.49 -8.27 2.04
CA ASN A 51 2.21 -8.09 1.36
C ASN A 51 1.12 -7.64 2.34
N HIS A 52 0.97 -8.35 3.46
CA HIS A 52 0.03 -7.93 4.53
C HIS A 52 0.31 -6.50 5.00
N VAL A 53 1.56 -6.20 5.37
CA VAL A 53 1.95 -4.89 5.89
C VAL A 53 1.71 -3.76 4.89
N SER A 54 2.01 -3.96 3.61
CA SER A 54 1.95 -2.91 2.58
C SER A 54 0.59 -2.79 1.91
N GLN A 55 -0.23 -3.84 1.88
CA GLN A 55 -1.48 -3.89 1.12
C GLN A 55 -2.74 -3.97 1.97
N SER A 56 -2.68 -4.41 3.23
CA SER A 56 -3.91 -4.72 3.98
C SER A 56 -3.88 -4.30 5.45
N CYS A 57 -2.70 -4.17 6.04
CA CYS A 57 -2.55 -3.88 7.46
C CYS A 57 -3.11 -2.49 7.80
N PHE A 58 -3.91 -2.40 8.86
CA PHE A 58 -4.46 -1.11 9.30
C PHE A 58 -3.36 -0.10 9.69
N ARG A 59 -2.19 -0.59 10.14
CA ARG A 59 -1.05 0.27 10.52
C ARG A 59 -0.55 1.15 9.36
N THR A 60 -0.73 0.70 8.12
CA THR A 60 -0.32 1.43 6.91
C THR A 60 -1.51 1.98 6.14
N HIS A 61 -2.73 1.80 6.63
CA HIS A 61 -3.97 2.20 5.94
C HIS A 61 -3.91 3.65 5.46
N ARG A 62 -3.68 4.60 6.37
CA ARG A 62 -3.64 6.03 6.05
C ARG A 62 -2.60 6.38 4.99
N VAL A 63 -1.42 5.75 5.07
CA VAL A 63 -0.33 5.99 4.11
C VAL A 63 -0.68 5.39 2.74
N ARG A 64 -1.34 4.22 2.70
CA ARG A 64 -1.82 3.60 1.47
C ARG A 64 -2.88 4.48 0.79
N THR A 65 -3.87 4.95 1.54
CA THR A 65 -4.90 5.88 1.04
C THR A 65 -4.25 7.14 0.48
N ALA A 66 -3.40 7.81 1.25
CA ALA A 66 -2.70 9.01 0.77
C ALA A 66 -1.84 8.77 -0.47
N ARG A 67 -1.29 7.57 -0.65
CA ARG A 67 -0.57 7.20 -1.88
C ARG A 67 -1.54 7.02 -3.06
N HIS A 68 -2.69 6.40 -2.84
CA HIS A 68 -3.72 6.26 -3.88
C HIS A 68 -4.25 7.62 -4.31
N ASP A 69 -4.55 8.51 -3.35
CA ASP A 69 -5.01 9.88 -3.62
C ASP A 69 -4.00 10.63 -4.49
N LYS A 70 -2.70 10.56 -4.16
CA LYS A 70 -1.64 11.19 -4.97
C LYS A 70 -1.51 10.62 -6.38
N ILE A 71 -1.71 9.32 -6.55
CA ILE A 71 -1.70 8.71 -7.90
C ILE A 71 -2.93 9.18 -8.68
N LEU A 72 -4.09 9.24 -8.04
CA LEU A 72 -5.31 9.73 -8.64
C LEU A 72 -5.17 11.20 -9.07
N ASP A 73 -4.60 12.05 -8.22
CA ASP A 73 -4.30 13.45 -8.54
C ASP A 73 -3.39 13.56 -9.77
N PHE A 74 -2.30 12.78 -9.80
CA PHE A 74 -1.39 12.73 -10.96
C PHE A 74 -2.10 12.30 -12.26
N ILE A 75 -3.01 11.33 -12.19
CA ILE A 75 -3.79 10.90 -13.37
C ILE A 75 -4.76 12.01 -13.80
N CYS A 76 -5.45 12.64 -12.86
CA CYS A 76 -6.40 13.73 -13.14
C CYS A 76 -5.70 14.91 -13.83
N GLU A 77 -4.54 15.35 -13.30
CA GLU A 77 -3.72 16.40 -13.92
C GLU A 77 -3.37 16.09 -15.38
N ARG A 78 -3.12 14.82 -15.71
CA ARG A 78 -2.83 14.38 -17.08
C ARG A 78 -4.07 14.35 -17.96
N LEU A 79 -5.21 13.94 -17.43
CA LEU A 79 -6.47 13.94 -18.17
C LEU A 79 -6.96 15.36 -18.48
N ASP A 80 -6.74 16.30 -17.56
CA ASP A 80 -7.03 17.72 -17.77
C ASP A 80 -6.22 18.30 -18.93
N VAL A 81 -4.94 17.94 -19.05
CA VAL A 81 -4.09 18.34 -20.19
C VAL A 81 -4.60 17.76 -21.53
N VAL A 82 -5.15 16.54 -21.51
CA VAL A 82 -5.70 15.90 -22.72
C VAL A 82 -7.12 16.42 -23.02
N GLY A 83 -7.79 17.06 -22.07
CA GLY A 83 -9.17 17.54 -22.22
C GLY A 83 -10.23 16.44 -22.07
N VAL A 84 -9.90 15.34 -21.39
CA VAL A 84 -10.84 14.24 -21.13
C VAL A 84 -11.70 14.57 -19.92
N LYS A 85 -13.03 14.43 -20.04
CA LYS A 85 -13.94 14.56 -18.90
C LYS A 85 -13.86 13.32 -18.02
N TYR A 86 -13.72 13.51 -16.72
CA TYR A 86 -13.73 12.44 -15.73
C TYR A 86 -14.57 12.83 -14.50
N VAL A 87 -14.94 11.83 -13.70
CA VAL A 87 -15.60 12.03 -12.40
C VAL A 87 -14.91 11.18 -11.33
N ARG A 88 -14.49 11.82 -10.23
CA ARG A 88 -13.88 11.14 -9.09
C ARG A 88 -14.93 10.58 -8.14
N GLU A 89 -14.63 9.43 -7.54
CA GLU A 89 -15.42 8.80 -6.46
C GLU A 89 -16.93 8.65 -6.77
N LYS A 90 -17.31 8.54 -8.04
CA LYS A 90 -18.71 8.49 -8.45
C LYS A 90 -19.30 7.12 -8.11
N PRO A 91 -20.31 7.04 -7.22
CA PRO A 91 -20.91 5.76 -6.88
C PRO A 91 -21.64 5.15 -8.07
N ILE A 92 -21.35 3.89 -8.38
CA ILE A 92 -22.05 3.10 -9.39
C ILE A 92 -22.89 2.04 -8.66
N SER A 93 -24.17 2.01 -8.98
CA SER A 93 -25.07 0.93 -8.55
C SER A 93 -24.92 -0.24 -9.51
N PHE A 94 -24.44 -1.38 -9.00
CA PHE A 94 -24.42 -2.67 -9.68
C PHE A 94 -25.46 -3.58 -9.02
N PRO A 95 -26.05 -4.58 -9.71
CA PRO A 95 -27.02 -5.48 -9.10
C PRO A 95 -26.56 -6.03 -7.74
N GLY A 96 -27.22 -5.60 -6.66
CA GLY A 96 -26.93 -6.00 -5.28
C GLY A 96 -25.70 -5.37 -4.62
N LYS A 97 -24.96 -4.46 -5.27
CA LYS A 97 -23.74 -3.84 -4.69
C LYS A 97 -23.57 -2.38 -5.11
N LYS A 98 -23.10 -1.54 -4.18
CA LYS A 98 -22.62 -0.19 -4.46
C LYS A 98 -21.11 -0.22 -4.59
N LEU A 99 -20.58 0.19 -5.74
CA LEU A 99 -19.15 0.30 -6.00
C LEU A 99 -18.78 1.78 -6.10
N ILE A 100 -17.67 2.18 -5.48
CA ILE A 100 -17.15 3.55 -5.55
C ILE A 100 -15.77 3.44 -6.20
N PRO A 101 -15.67 3.54 -7.54
CA PRO A 101 -14.38 3.66 -8.21
C PRO A 101 -13.73 5.00 -7.89
N ASP A 102 -12.40 5.01 -7.89
CA ASP A 102 -11.61 6.23 -7.68
C ASP A 102 -11.82 7.25 -8.82
N LEU A 103 -11.99 6.77 -10.06
CA LEU A 103 -12.14 7.57 -11.28
C LEU A 103 -13.05 6.87 -12.30
N ILE A 104 -13.90 7.64 -12.99
CA ILE A 104 -14.72 7.23 -14.15
C ILE A 104 -14.48 8.19 -15.31
#